data_AF-A0A1I7KL37-F1
#
_entry.id   AF-A0A1I7KL37-F1
#
_cell.length_a   1.000
_cell.length_b   1.000
_cell.length_c   1.000
_cell.angle_alpha   90.00
_cell.angle_beta   90.00
_cell.angle_gamma   90.00
#
_symmetry.space_group_name_H-M   'P 1'
#
loop_
_entity.id
_entity.type
_entity.pdbx_description
1 polymer ?
#
loop_
_entity_poly.entity_id
_entity_poly.type
_entity_poly.pdbx_seq_one_letter_code
_entity_poly.pdbx_strand_id
1 'polypeptide(L)'
;MPETPTQHASARLLAIVSVDPSRRVICQEPGCGHGVYAAIHVVQDKENLLVLGSTCFAKRYGGASALGMPAYSAGSGGGSHLTEEERMALVTNTAELIAQFKARHEAVMAAANAKLLALRQRMQQQAQATKALFSRAPTRPAIQPPADHPWPWQHPNNTSVAVVRGPDSQCWVRVMHRSGTQMLAPWPAFDGWDETFPPSIGQPDQQLQAYAVPNIVAALQWLRQRGYEAPQVSRWPEVRKLLPDPV
;
A
#
# COMPACT_ATOMS: atom_id res chain seq x y z
N MET A 1 -43.78 -18.17 -9.53
CA MET A 1 -42.45 -18.60 -9.07
C MET A 1 -42.22 -17.93 -7.72
N PRO A 2 -42.32 -18.60 -6.57
CA PRO A 2 -42.04 -17.95 -5.30
C PRO A 2 -40.53 -17.79 -5.14
N GLU A 3 -40.09 -16.56 -4.95
CA GLU A 3 -38.73 -16.19 -4.61
C GLU A 3 -38.48 -16.62 -3.16
N THR A 4 -37.56 -17.56 -2.95
CA THR A 4 -37.22 -18.10 -1.64
C THR A 4 -36.59 -16.98 -0.80
N PRO A 5 -37.11 -16.67 0.41
CA PRO A 5 -36.60 -15.58 1.22
C PRO A 5 -35.17 -15.87 1.67
N THR A 6 -34.35 -14.83 1.68
CA THR A 6 -32.96 -14.74 2.17
C THR A 6 -32.89 -15.07 3.66
N GLN A 7 -33.09 -16.35 4.03
CA GLN A 7 -33.23 -16.81 5.42
C GLN A 7 -31.92 -16.84 6.23
N HIS A 8 -30.78 -16.49 5.62
CA HIS A 8 -29.44 -16.63 6.22
C HIS A 8 -28.69 -15.30 6.38
N ALA A 9 -29.40 -14.16 6.53
CA ALA A 9 -28.77 -12.84 6.71
C ALA A 9 -27.83 -12.75 7.94
N SER A 10 -27.96 -13.66 8.91
CA SER A 10 -27.12 -13.74 10.11
C SER A 10 -26.12 -14.89 10.11
N ALA A 11 -26.01 -15.65 9.02
CA ALA A 11 -25.09 -16.78 8.97
C ALA A 11 -23.65 -16.30 8.75
N ARG A 12 -22.68 -16.82 9.51
CA ARG A 12 -21.27 -16.47 9.39
C ARG A 12 -20.39 -17.71 9.29
N LEU A 13 -19.48 -17.71 8.32
CA LEU A 13 -18.46 -18.75 8.21
C LEU A 13 -17.34 -18.50 9.25
N LEU A 14 -17.16 -19.44 10.16
CA LEU A 14 -16.18 -19.31 11.23
C LEU A 14 -14.83 -19.91 10.84
N ALA A 15 -14.85 -21.11 10.26
CA ALA A 15 -13.63 -21.83 9.88
C ALA A 15 -13.89 -22.77 8.70
N ILE A 16 -12.85 -22.96 7.89
CA ILE A 16 -12.75 -24.06 6.94
C ILE A 16 -11.65 -24.99 7.44
N VAL A 17 -11.99 -26.25 7.63
CA VAL A 17 -11.10 -27.26 8.20
C VAL A 17 -11.07 -28.52 7.34
N SER A 18 -9.96 -29.23 7.40
CA SER A 18 -9.77 -30.51 6.74
C SER A 18 -9.30 -31.56 7.75
N VAL A 19 -9.69 -32.81 7.51
CA VAL A 19 -9.32 -33.98 8.31
C VAL A 19 -8.84 -35.08 7.38
N ASP A 20 -8.12 -36.05 7.93
CA ASP A 20 -7.67 -37.22 7.19
C ASP A 20 -8.86 -37.99 6.56
N PRO A 21 -8.76 -38.47 5.30
CA PRO A 21 -9.82 -39.24 4.63
C PRO A 21 -10.31 -40.46 5.43
N SER A 22 -9.44 -41.10 6.21
CA SER A 22 -9.77 -42.23 7.08
C SER A 22 -10.64 -41.83 8.28
N ARG A 23 -10.69 -40.53 8.62
CA ARG A 23 -11.36 -39.96 9.80
C ARG A 23 -12.42 -38.93 9.43
N ARG A 24 -13.10 -39.15 8.31
CA ARG A 24 -14.21 -38.32 7.82
C ARG A 24 -15.26 -38.03 8.89
N VAL A 25 -15.75 -36.80 8.92
CA VAL A 25 -16.81 -36.33 9.83
C VAL A 25 -18.14 -36.32 9.09
N ILE A 26 -19.25 -36.62 9.77
CA ILE A 26 -20.57 -36.65 9.14
C ILE A 26 -21.09 -35.21 8.94
N CYS A 27 -21.50 -34.89 7.72
CA CYS A 27 -22.17 -33.63 7.41
C CYS A 27 -23.50 -33.53 8.17
N GLN A 28 -23.71 -32.43 8.91
CA GLN A 28 -24.89 -32.20 9.74
C GLN A 28 -26.06 -31.57 8.95
N GLU A 29 -25.97 -31.49 7.62
CA GLU A 29 -27.08 -31.03 6.79
C GLU A 29 -28.24 -32.04 6.83
N PRO A 30 -29.49 -31.60 7.08
CA PRO A 30 -30.66 -32.48 7.07
C PRO A 30 -30.74 -33.28 5.76
N GLY A 31 -30.70 -34.61 5.87
CA GLY A 31 -30.81 -35.52 4.72
C GLY A 31 -29.51 -35.79 3.94
N CYS A 32 -28.35 -35.27 4.36
CA CYS A 32 -27.07 -35.55 3.68
C CYS A 32 -26.35 -36.79 4.23
N GLY A 33 -26.01 -36.79 5.52
CA GLY A 33 -25.34 -37.90 6.21
C GLY A 33 -23.97 -38.33 5.64
N HIS A 34 -23.42 -37.63 4.63
CA HIS A 34 -22.16 -38.01 4.00
C HIS A 34 -20.94 -37.67 4.86
N GLY A 35 -19.94 -38.56 4.82
CA GLY A 35 -18.64 -38.32 5.44
C GLY A 35 -17.81 -37.32 4.62
N VAL A 36 -17.45 -36.21 5.23
CA VAL A 36 -16.66 -35.12 4.65
C VAL A 36 -15.28 -35.07 5.29
N TYR A 37 -14.25 -34.80 4.49
CA TYR A 37 -12.85 -34.78 4.95
C TYR A 37 -12.04 -33.58 4.45
N ALA A 38 -12.19 -33.17 3.19
CA ALA A 38 -11.31 -32.18 2.58
C ALA A 38 -11.69 -30.70 2.83
N ALA A 39 -12.98 -30.38 2.96
CA ALA A 39 -13.46 -29.00 3.04
C ALA A 39 -14.70 -28.90 3.93
N ILE A 40 -14.48 -29.01 5.23
CA ILE A 40 -15.51 -28.94 6.25
C ILE A 40 -15.69 -27.47 6.64
N HIS A 41 -16.89 -26.95 6.42
CA HIS A 41 -17.28 -25.58 6.71
C HIS A 41 -18.00 -25.55 8.06
N VAL A 42 -17.46 -24.81 9.01
CA VAL A 42 -18.12 -24.56 10.29
C VAL A 42 -18.81 -23.20 10.21
N VAL A 43 -20.13 -23.23 10.24
CA VAL A 43 -20.99 -22.04 10.09
C VAL A 43 -21.73 -21.80 11.39
N GLN A 44 -21.77 -20.54 11.82
CA GLN A 44 -22.69 -20.09 12.85
C GLN A 44 -23.94 -19.53 12.18
N ASP A 45 -25.07 -20.20 12.39
CA ASP A 45 -26.38 -19.72 11.96
C ASP A 45 -27.22 -19.40 13.21
N LYS A 46 -27.32 -18.11 13.53
CA LYS A 46 -27.90 -17.59 14.77
C LYS A 46 -27.13 -18.13 16.00
N GLU A 47 -27.75 -18.99 16.81
CA GLU A 47 -27.16 -19.60 18.00
C GLU A 47 -26.64 -21.02 17.74
N ASN A 48 -26.89 -21.58 16.54
CA ASN A 48 -26.50 -22.93 16.20
C ASN A 48 -25.17 -22.94 15.44
N LEU A 49 -24.30 -23.88 15.82
CA LEU A 49 -23.10 -24.21 15.06
C LEU A 49 -23.39 -25.41 14.19
N LEU A 50 -23.14 -25.27 12.89
CA LEU A 50 -23.39 -26.31 11.89
C LEU A 50 -22.08 -26.70 11.22
N VAL A 51 -21.85 -28.01 11.12
CA VAL A 51 -20.71 -28.59 10.42
C VAL A 51 -21.18 -29.14 9.07
N LEU A 52 -20.76 -28.48 7.98
CA LEU A 52 -21.27 -28.77 6.63
C LEU A 52 -20.12 -29.13 5.68
N GLY A 53 -20.40 -30.04 4.74
CA GLY A 53 -19.51 -30.25 3.59
C GLY A 53 -19.58 -29.10 2.59
N SER A 54 -18.54 -28.91 1.78
CA SER A 54 -18.48 -27.87 0.73
C SER A 54 -19.69 -27.85 -0.21
N THR A 55 -20.19 -29.03 -0.61
CA THR A 55 -21.36 -29.15 -1.50
C THR A 55 -22.67 -28.77 -0.80
N CYS A 56 -22.85 -29.17 0.46
CA CYS A 56 -24.03 -28.81 1.25
C CYS A 56 -24.03 -27.33 1.61
N PHE A 57 -22.86 -26.78 1.94
CA PHE A 57 -22.66 -25.36 2.15
C PHE A 57 -23.06 -24.54 0.93
N ALA A 58 -22.56 -24.89 -0.27
CA ALA A 58 -22.88 -24.18 -1.49
C ALA A 58 -24.39 -24.26 -1.83
N LYS A 59 -25.02 -25.42 -1.61
CA LYS A 59 -26.48 -25.58 -1.82
C LYS A 59 -27.31 -24.75 -0.85
N ARG A 60 -26.92 -24.69 0.43
CA ARG A 60 -27.68 -24.01 1.48
C ARG A 60 -27.56 -22.48 1.43
N TYR A 61 -26.37 -21.97 1.16
CA TYR A 61 -26.09 -20.52 1.18
C TYR A 61 -25.99 -19.88 -0.21
N GLY A 62 -26.16 -20.66 -1.29
CA GLY A 62 -26.17 -20.13 -2.66
C GLY A 62 -24.78 -19.92 -3.28
N GLY A 63 -23.73 -20.55 -2.75
CA GLY A 63 -22.40 -20.53 -3.34
C GLY A 63 -21.26 -20.86 -2.38
N ALA A 64 -20.10 -21.26 -2.90
CA ALA A 64 -18.92 -21.63 -2.11
C ALA A 64 -18.28 -20.45 -1.34
N SER A 65 -18.63 -19.22 -1.69
CA SER A 65 -18.15 -17.99 -1.03
C SER A 65 -19.29 -17.12 -0.50
N ALA A 66 -20.51 -17.65 -0.39
CA ALA A 66 -21.70 -16.87 -0.05
C ALA A 66 -21.61 -16.18 1.33
N LEU A 67 -20.89 -16.78 2.29
CA LEU A 67 -20.67 -16.20 3.62
C LEU A 67 -19.29 -15.51 3.77
N GLY A 68 -18.58 -15.30 2.66
CA GLY A 68 -17.28 -14.64 2.64
C GLY A 68 -16.13 -15.49 3.20
N MET A 69 -15.09 -14.81 3.67
CA MET A 69 -13.89 -15.43 4.22
C MET A 69 -14.12 -15.95 5.65
N PRO A 70 -13.49 -17.07 6.04
CA PRO A 70 -13.63 -17.61 7.39
C PRO A 70 -13.05 -16.65 8.44
N ALA A 71 -13.74 -16.52 9.58
CA ALA A 71 -13.36 -15.59 10.63
C ALA A 71 -12.05 -15.94 11.34
N TYR A 72 -11.73 -17.23 11.52
CA TYR A 72 -10.61 -17.67 12.37
C TYR A 72 -9.56 -18.53 11.66
N SER A 73 -9.89 -19.17 10.53
CA SER A 73 -8.92 -20.01 9.82
C SER A 73 -8.03 -19.18 8.89
N ALA A 74 -6.72 -19.18 9.17
CA ALA A 74 -5.69 -18.60 8.32
C ALA A 74 -5.30 -19.60 7.21
N GLY A 75 -6.03 -19.63 6.11
CA GLY A 75 -5.69 -20.50 4.99
C GLY A 75 -6.64 -20.34 3.81
N SER A 76 -6.13 -19.74 2.74
CA SER A 76 -6.80 -19.70 1.43
C SER A 76 -6.99 -21.14 0.90
N GLY A 77 -8.23 -21.59 0.79
CA GLY A 77 -8.65 -22.69 -0.09
C GLY A 77 -8.51 -24.13 0.42
N GLY A 78 -7.57 -24.43 1.33
CA GLY A 78 -7.30 -25.82 1.76
C GLY A 78 -7.86 -26.25 3.13
N GLY A 79 -8.38 -25.30 3.90
CA GLY A 79 -8.72 -25.49 5.31
C GLY A 79 -7.50 -25.79 6.19
N SER A 80 -7.58 -25.48 7.48
CA SER A 80 -6.55 -25.91 8.43
C SER A 80 -6.72 -27.41 8.71
N HIS A 81 -5.65 -28.19 8.58
CA HIS A 81 -5.67 -29.62 8.90
C HIS A 81 -5.77 -29.80 10.42
N LEU A 82 -6.86 -30.39 10.88
CA LEU A 82 -7.12 -30.63 12.30
C LEU A 82 -6.29 -31.82 12.82
N THR A 83 -5.85 -31.76 14.08
CA THR A 83 -5.33 -32.93 14.79
C THR A 83 -6.48 -33.86 15.21
N GLU A 84 -6.17 -35.06 15.75
CA GLU A 84 -7.22 -35.99 16.18
C GLU A 84 -8.05 -35.44 17.34
N GLU A 85 -7.40 -34.73 18.24
CA GLU A 85 -8.02 -34.08 19.39
C GLU A 85 -8.95 -32.96 18.92
N GLU A 86 -8.50 -32.14 17.96
CA GLU A 86 -9.31 -31.08 17.38
C GLU A 86 -10.48 -31.65 16.56
N ARG A 87 -10.31 -32.81 15.90
CA ARG A 87 -11.40 -33.54 15.22
C ARG A 87 -12.43 -34.06 16.20
N MET A 88 -12.00 -34.68 17.30
CA MET A 88 -12.92 -35.14 18.35
C MET A 88 -13.69 -33.97 18.95
N ALA A 89 -13.03 -32.83 19.18
CA ALA A 89 -13.70 -31.61 19.60
C ALA A 89 -14.70 -31.12 18.55
N LEU A 90 -14.40 -31.21 17.25
CA LEU A 90 -15.35 -30.84 16.19
C LEU A 90 -16.65 -31.65 16.27
N VAL A 91 -16.57 -32.95 16.58
CA VAL A 91 -17.72 -33.86 16.62
C VAL A 91 -18.46 -33.79 17.97
N THR A 92 -17.72 -33.74 19.07
CA THR A 92 -18.28 -33.82 20.42
C THR A 92 -18.66 -32.44 20.98
N ASN A 93 -17.86 -31.42 20.69
CA ASN A 93 -18.02 -30.07 21.25
C ASN A 93 -17.53 -28.98 20.30
N THR A 94 -18.27 -28.76 19.21
CA THR A 94 -17.91 -27.79 18.16
C THR A 94 -17.70 -26.37 18.73
N ALA A 95 -18.43 -25.99 19.79
CA ALA A 95 -18.32 -24.68 20.42
C ALA A 95 -16.95 -24.46 21.07
N GLU A 96 -16.39 -25.48 21.73
CA GLU A 96 -15.09 -25.41 22.37
C GLU A 96 -13.96 -25.29 21.35
N LEU A 97 -14.03 -26.04 20.25
CA LEU A 97 -13.05 -25.93 19.17
C LEU A 97 -13.03 -24.51 18.56
N ILE A 98 -14.22 -23.94 18.32
CA ILE A 98 -14.34 -22.56 17.84
C ILE A 98 -13.78 -21.55 18.85
N ALA A 99 -14.01 -21.76 20.15
CA ALA A 99 -13.44 -20.91 21.19
C ALA A 99 -11.90 -20.96 21.19
N GLN A 100 -11.30 -22.15 21.01
CA GLN A 100 -9.86 -22.30 20.87
C GLN A 100 -9.32 -21.58 19.62
N PHE A 101 -10.01 -21.68 18.49
CA PHE A 101 -9.62 -20.97 17.26
C PHE A 101 -9.73 -19.46 17.41
N LYS A 102 -10.80 -18.97 18.06
CA LYS A 102 -10.97 -17.56 18.39
C LYS A 102 -9.83 -17.05 19.26
N ALA A 103 -9.50 -17.76 20.34
CA ALA A 103 -8.41 -17.38 21.24
C ALA A 103 -7.05 -17.36 20.52
N ARG A 104 -6.77 -18.36 19.67
CA ARG A 104 -5.54 -18.43 18.87
C ARG A 104 -5.44 -17.24 17.90
N HIS A 105 -6.55 -16.91 17.23
CA HIS A 105 -6.61 -15.77 16.31
C HIS A 105 -6.42 -14.44 17.03
N GLU A 106 -7.12 -14.22 18.15
CA GLU A 106 -7.00 -13.01 18.97
C GLU A 106 -5.58 -12.83 19.50
N ALA A 107 -4.90 -13.90 19.94
CA ALA A 107 -3.52 -13.85 20.39
C ALA A 107 -2.55 -13.42 19.27
N VAL A 108 -2.72 -13.97 18.06
CA VAL A 108 -1.91 -13.59 16.89
C VAL A 108 -2.13 -12.12 16.52
N MET A 109 -3.38 -11.67 16.50
CA MET A 109 -3.72 -10.28 16.17
C MET A 109 -3.23 -9.30 17.24
N ALA A 110 -3.34 -9.66 18.53
CA ALA A 110 -2.81 -8.86 19.62
C ALA A 110 -1.29 -8.71 19.54
N ALA A 111 -0.56 -9.79 19.26
CA ALA A 111 0.89 -9.76 19.08
C ALA A 111 1.30 -8.91 17.86
N ALA A 112 0.59 -9.03 16.74
CA ALA A 112 0.83 -8.23 15.54
C ALA A 112 0.59 -6.73 15.80
N ASN A 113 -0.50 -6.38 16.49
CA ASN A 113 -0.81 -5.00 16.82
C ASN A 113 0.20 -4.41 17.82
N ALA A 114 0.59 -5.18 18.85
CA ALA A 114 1.63 -4.78 19.80
C ALA A 114 2.97 -4.49 19.08
N LYS A 115 3.35 -5.33 18.12
CA LYS A 115 4.54 -5.12 17.30
C LYS A 115 4.45 -3.85 16.44
N LEU A 116 3.29 -3.59 15.83
CA LEU A 116 3.07 -2.37 15.04
C LEU A 116 3.15 -1.10 15.90
N LEU A 117 2.55 -1.12 17.10
CA LEU A 117 2.60 -0.01 18.05
C LEU A 117 4.04 0.25 18.52
N ALA A 118 4.79 -0.80 18.86
CA ALA A 118 6.19 -0.68 19.25
C ALA A 118 7.07 -0.09 18.13
N LEU A 119 6.84 -0.48 16.87
CA LEU A 119 7.54 0.09 15.72
C LEU A 119 7.22 1.58 15.52
N ARG A 120 5.93 1.96 15.63
CA ARG A 120 5.52 3.37 15.54
C ARG A 120 6.14 4.22 16.65
N GLN A 121 6.13 3.71 17.89
CA GLN A 121 6.76 4.40 19.02
C GLN A 121 8.26 4.59 18.80
N ARG A 122 8.98 3.55 18.34
CA ARG A 122 10.41 3.67 18.00
C ARG A 122 10.68 4.73 16.93
N MET A 123 9.88 4.76 15.85
CA MET A 123 10.04 5.77 14.81
C MET A 123 9.77 7.18 15.34
N GLN A 124 8.75 7.36 16.17
CA GLN A 124 8.45 8.65 16.78
C GLN A 124 9.57 9.11 17.72
N GLN A 125 10.12 8.21 18.54
CA GLN A 125 11.25 8.53 19.43
C GLN A 125 12.50 8.91 18.63
N GLN A 126 12.81 8.21 17.54
CA GLN A 126 13.92 8.57 16.65
C GLN A 126 13.72 9.93 15.99
N ALA A 127 12.50 10.24 15.52
CA ALA A 127 12.17 11.54 14.95
C ALA A 127 12.26 12.69 15.99
N GLN A 128 11.84 12.44 17.23
CA GLN A 128 11.96 13.41 18.30
C GLN A 128 13.42 13.61 18.75
N ALA A 129 14.21 12.55 18.86
CA ALA A 129 15.62 12.62 19.22
C ALA A 129 16.44 13.37 18.17
N THR A 130 16.22 13.07 16.88
CA THR A 130 16.83 13.82 15.77
C THR A 130 16.43 15.30 15.84
N LYS A 131 15.14 15.61 15.98
CA LYS A 131 14.68 17.00 16.14
C LYS A 131 15.35 17.70 17.33
N ALA A 132 15.44 17.06 18.49
CA ALA A 132 16.06 17.64 19.69
C ALA A 132 17.57 17.89 19.55
N LEU A 133 18.29 17.02 18.83
CA LEU A 133 19.70 17.23 18.48
C LEU A 133 19.88 18.48 17.59
N PHE A 134 19.00 18.71 16.63
CA PHE A 134 19.04 19.91 15.78
C PHE A 134 18.59 21.20 16.50
N SER A 135 17.78 21.10 17.54
CA SER A 135 17.34 22.26 18.34
C SER A 135 18.36 22.76 19.38
N ARG A 136 19.34 21.93 19.77
CA ARG A 136 20.36 22.27 20.79
C ARG A 136 21.67 22.81 20.21
N ALA A 137 21.79 22.91 18.89
CA ALA A 137 22.91 23.63 18.30
C ALA A 137 22.80 25.12 18.70
N PRO A 138 23.85 25.75 19.24
CA PRO A 138 23.84 27.19 19.44
C PRO A 138 23.56 27.84 18.08
N THR A 139 22.68 28.84 18.06
CA THR A 139 22.36 29.65 16.89
C THR A 139 23.63 30.39 16.47
N ARG A 140 24.54 29.69 15.81
CA ARG A 140 25.62 30.31 15.05
C ARG A 140 24.89 31.15 14.00
N PRO A 141 25.18 32.46 13.86
CA PRO A 141 24.64 33.21 12.75
C PRO A 141 24.97 32.41 11.51
N ALA A 142 23.93 31.96 10.80
CA ALA A 142 24.10 31.26 9.57
C ALA A 142 24.72 32.27 8.60
N ILE A 143 26.05 32.28 8.53
CA ILE A 143 26.73 32.67 7.30
C ILE A 143 26.31 31.56 6.34
N GLN A 144 25.15 31.76 5.71
CA GLN A 144 24.70 30.92 4.63
C GLN A 144 25.82 31.01 3.60
N PRO A 145 26.53 29.90 3.28
CA PRO A 145 27.39 29.92 2.13
C PRO A 145 26.52 30.39 0.95
N PRO A 146 27.02 31.30 0.08
CA PRO A 146 26.25 31.78 -1.05
C PRO A 146 25.67 30.58 -1.78
N ALA A 147 24.36 30.61 -2.03
CA ALA A 147 23.67 29.51 -2.66
C ALA A 147 24.40 29.14 -3.96
N ASP A 148 24.90 27.91 -4.06
CA ASP A 148 25.62 27.37 -5.23
C ASP A 148 24.70 27.17 -6.46
N HIS A 149 23.54 27.83 -6.46
CA HIS A 149 22.48 27.69 -7.42
C HIS A 149 22.06 29.03 -8.02
N PRO A 150 21.72 29.07 -9.32
CA PRO A 150 21.47 30.31 -10.05
C PRO A 150 20.16 31.01 -9.65
N TRP A 151 19.22 30.31 -9.03
CA TRP A 151 17.87 30.86 -8.76
C TRP A 151 17.63 31.24 -7.31
N PRO A 152 17.36 32.52 -6.98
CA PRO A 152 17.09 32.95 -5.60
C PRO A 152 15.75 32.43 -5.05
N TRP A 153 14.88 31.92 -5.92
CA TRP A 153 13.57 31.37 -5.58
C TRP A 153 13.59 29.86 -5.29
N GLN A 154 14.70 29.18 -5.59
CA GLN A 154 14.85 27.75 -5.30
C GLN A 154 14.85 27.50 -3.79
N HIS A 155 14.28 26.37 -3.38
CA HIS A 155 14.20 25.97 -1.99
C HIS A 155 15.61 25.73 -1.39
N PRO A 156 16.00 26.45 -0.32
CA PRO A 156 17.38 26.50 0.15
C PRO A 156 17.90 25.16 0.68
N ASN A 157 17.01 24.32 1.22
CA ASN A 157 17.38 23.02 1.79
C ASN A 157 17.15 21.83 0.83
N ASN A 158 16.60 22.07 -0.37
CA ASN A 158 16.37 20.98 -1.33
C ASN A 158 17.52 20.93 -2.34
N THR A 159 18.38 19.93 -2.17
CA THR A 159 19.59 19.73 -2.98
C THR A 159 19.39 18.77 -4.15
N SER A 160 18.19 18.22 -4.35
CA SER A 160 17.88 17.35 -5.50
C SER A 160 17.54 18.17 -6.72
N VAL A 161 18.48 18.21 -7.66
CA VAL A 161 18.34 18.85 -8.98
C VAL A 161 18.33 17.76 -10.03
N ALA A 162 17.48 17.87 -11.05
CA ALA A 162 17.54 16.94 -12.18
C ALA A 162 17.77 17.69 -13.49
N VAL A 163 18.68 17.20 -14.33
CA VAL A 163 18.92 17.75 -15.66
C VAL A 163 18.32 16.81 -16.69
N VAL A 164 17.58 17.37 -17.62
CA VAL A 164 16.99 16.68 -18.77
C VAL A 164 17.58 17.31 -20.02
N ARG A 165 18.39 16.56 -20.75
CA ARG A 165 19.04 17.04 -21.98
C ARG A 165 18.15 16.77 -23.17
N GLY A 166 18.06 17.74 -24.05
CA GLY A 166 17.29 17.68 -25.29
C GLY A 166 18.18 17.73 -26.53
N PRO A 167 17.55 17.64 -27.71
CA PRO A 167 18.21 18.00 -28.96
C PRO A 167 18.65 19.48 -28.94
N ASP A 168 19.64 19.82 -29.77
CA ASP A 168 20.12 21.21 -29.96
C ASP A 168 20.69 21.90 -28.71
N SER A 169 21.29 21.13 -27.80
CA SER A 169 21.87 21.61 -26.53
C SER A 169 20.87 22.26 -25.56
N GLN A 170 19.57 22.14 -25.82
CA GLN A 170 18.53 22.61 -24.92
C GLN A 170 18.45 21.70 -23.70
N CYS A 171 18.55 22.25 -22.50
CA CYS A 171 18.37 21.50 -21.27
C CYS A 171 17.18 22.02 -20.48
N TRP A 172 16.53 21.13 -19.74
CA TRP A 172 15.58 21.49 -18.71
C TRP A 172 16.12 21.06 -17.35
N VAL A 173 16.08 21.98 -16.39
CA VAL A 173 16.56 21.77 -15.04
C VAL A 173 15.36 21.74 -14.10
N ARG A 174 15.15 20.60 -13.47
CA ARG A 174 14.16 20.43 -12.42
C ARG A 174 14.72 20.86 -11.08
N VAL A 175 14.03 21.78 -10.44
CA VAL A 175 14.29 22.26 -9.07
C VAL A 175 12.98 22.41 -8.31
N MET A 176 13.04 22.62 -7.00
CA MET A 176 11.86 22.88 -6.18
C MET A 176 11.86 24.35 -5.77
N HIS A 177 10.73 25.03 -5.95
CA HIS A 177 10.51 26.38 -5.43
C HIS A 177 10.41 26.36 -3.90
N ARG A 178 10.69 27.49 -3.24
CA ARG A 178 10.53 27.64 -1.77
C ARG A 178 9.13 27.31 -1.24
N SER A 179 8.10 27.38 -2.09
CA SER A 179 6.72 26.97 -1.74
C SER A 179 6.50 25.45 -1.71
N GLY A 180 7.46 24.65 -2.19
CA GLY A 180 7.32 23.21 -2.39
C GLY A 180 6.89 22.79 -3.79
N THR A 181 6.53 23.74 -4.66
CA THR A 181 6.16 23.47 -6.06
C THR A 181 7.37 22.99 -6.86
N GLN A 182 7.19 21.96 -7.70
CA GLN A 182 8.24 21.52 -8.63
C GLN A 182 8.30 22.49 -9.82
N MET A 183 9.50 22.93 -10.16
CA MET A 183 9.75 23.84 -11.27
C MET A 183 10.64 23.17 -12.32
N LEU A 184 10.36 23.41 -13.60
CA LEU A 184 11.23 23.08 -14.72
C LEU A 184 11.70 24.37 -15.38
N ALA A 185 12.98 24.68 -15.26
CA ALA A 185 13.59 25.86 -15.87
C ALA A 185 14.39 25.47 -17.12
N PRO A 186 14.26 26.19 -18.25
CA PRO A 186 15.12 25.99 -19.40
C PRO A 186 16.56 26.43 -19.08
N TRP A 187 17.55 25.72 -19.64
CA TRP A 187 18.97 26.03 -19.48
C TRP A 187 19.77 25.77 -20.77
N PRO A 188 20.44 26.79 -21.34
CA PRO A 188 20.18 28.21 -21.11
C PRO A 188 18.73 28.57 -21.46
N ALA A 189 18.24 29.72 -21.00
CA ALA A 189 16.94 30.19 -21.44
C ALA A 189 16.97 30.40 -22.97
N PHE A 190 16.04 29.78 -23.69
CA PHE A 190 15.94 29.84 -25.15
C PHE A 190 14.57 30.38 -25.56
N ASP A 191 14.48 30.98 -26.75
CA ASP A 191 13.23 31.57 -27.23
C ASP A 191 12.13 30.52 -27.43
N GLY A 192 10.88 30.85 -27.06
CA GLY A 192 9.73 29.93 -27.12
C GLY A 192 9.71 28.86 -26.02
N TRP A 193 10.56 28.96 -24.99
CA TRP A 193 10.52 28.02 -23.86
C TRP A 193 9.14 28.00 -23.20
N ASP A 194 8.48 29.14 -23.04
CA ASP A 194 7.19 29.35 -22.37
C ASP A 194 5.97 28.84 -23.16
N GLU A 195 6.17 28.37 -24.38
CA GLU A 195 5.18 27.66 -25.19
C GLU A 195 5.44 26.14 -25.27
N THR A 196 6.54 25.67 -24.68
CA THR A 196 6.95 24.27 -24.79
C THR A 196 5.91 23.32 -24.19
N PHE A 197 5.47 23.56 -22.95
CA PHE A 197 4.52 22.67 -22.30
C PHE A 197 3.08 23.13 -22.50
N PRO A 198 2.13 22.20 -22.77
CA PRO A 198 0.72 22.53 -22.73
C PRO A 198 0.30 22.92 -21.30
N PRO A 199 -0.74 23.76 -21.13
CA PRO A 199 -1.28 24.19 -19.83
C PRO A 199 -1.63 23.05 -18.87
N SER A 200 -1.90 21.85 -19.41
CA SER A 200 -2.22 20.64 -18.65
C SER A 200 -1.00 20.00 -17.96
N ILE A 201 0.21 20.33 -18.40
CA ILE A 201 1.47 19.77 -17.87
C ILE A 201 2.17 20.77 -16.96
N GLY A 202 2.18 22.05 -17.33
CA GLY A 202 2.75 23.10 -16.52
C GLY A 202 2.25 24.47 -16.95
N GLN A 203 2.42 25.45 -16.06
CA GLN A 203 2.15 26.85 -16.34
C GLN A 203 3.47 27.62 -16.38
N PRO A 204 3.76 28.37 -17.45
CA PRO A 204 4.97 29.17 -17.52
C PRO A 204 4.86 30.33 -16.53
N ASP A 205 5.91 30.53 -15.75
CA ASP A 205 6.10 31.69 -14.90
C ASP A 205 7.19 32.57 -15.51
N GLN A 206 6.77 33.63 -16.20
CA GLN A 206 7.69 34.56 -16.88
C GLN A 206 8.60 35.31 -15.91
N GLN A 207 8.17 35.53 -14.66
CA GLN A 207 8.99 36.22 -13.65
C GLN A 207 10.12 35.32 -13.17
N LEU A 208 9.85 34.02 -13.03
CA LEU A 208 10.84 33.04 -12.58
C LEU A 208 11.63 32.41 -13.73
N GLN A 209 11.22 32.67 -14.97
CA GLN A 209 11.69 32.00 -16.20
C GLN A 209 11.70 30.47 -16.06
N ALA A 210 10.59 29.92 -15.57
CA ALA A 210 10.44 28.49 -15.34
C ALA A 210 8.97 28.06 -15.42
N TYR A 211 8.71 26.77 -15.65
CA TYR A 211 7.37 26.21 -15.53
C TYR A 211 7.09 25.73 -14.12
N ALA A 212 5.95 26.13 -13.58
CA ALA A 212 5.36 25.46 -12.42
C ALA A 212 4.67 24.17 -12.87
N VAL A 213 5.16 23.04 -12.36
CA VAL A 213 4.74 21.70 -12.79
C VAL A 213 4.11 20.94 -11.62
N PRO A 214 2.78 20.75 -11.60
CA PRO A 214 2.12 20.02 -10.52
C PRO A 214 2.43 18.52 -10.55
N ASN A 215 2.70 17.94 -11.72
CA ASN A 215 3.07 16.54 -11.89
C ASN A 215 4.35 16.41 -12.69
N ILE A 216 5.49 16.32 -11.99
CA ILE A 216 6.80 16.25 -12.62
C ILE A 216 6.99 14.98 -13.47
N VAL A 217 6.34 13.88 -13.12
CA VAL A 217 6.43 12.63 -13.89
C VAL A 217 5.81 12.80 -15.27
N ALA A 218 4.64 13.46 -15.35
CA ALA A 218 3.98 13.75 -16.63
C ALA A 218 4.83 14.67 -17.52
N ALA A 219 5.45 15.70 -16.94
CA ALA A 219 6.31 16.61 -17.70
C ALA A 219 7.56 15.90 -18.25
N LEU A 220 8.22 15.06 -17.44
CA LEU A 220 9.38 14.28 -17.89
C LEU A 220 9.02 13.26 -18.97
N GLN A 221 7.85 12.62 -18.87
CA GLN A 221 7.35 11.73 -19.92
C GLN A 221 7.08 12.47 -21.23
N TRP A 222 6.50 13.66 -21.15
CA TRP A 222 6.21 14.50 -22.31
C TRP A 222 7.49 14.97 -23.02
N LEU A 223 8.53 15.33 -22.26
CA LEU A 223 9.86 15.63 -22.79
C LEU A 223 10.46 14.39 -23.48
N ARG A 224 10.40 13.23 -22.83
CA ARG A 224 10.94 11.98 -23.39
C ARG A 224 10.29 11.60 -24.72
N GLN A 225 8.99 11.82 -24.89
CA GLN A 225 8.28 11.59 -26.15
C GLN A 225 8.78 12.48 -27.31
N ARG A 226 9.48 13.58 -27.00
CA ARG A 226 10.02 14.55 -27.95
C ARG A 226 11.54 14.43 -28.13
N GLY A 227 12.13 13.33 -27.67
CA GLY A 227 13.55 13.04 -27.87
C GLY A 227 14.47 13.58 -26.79
N TYR A 228 13.95 14.08 -25.67
CA TYR A 228 14.77 14.40 -24.51
C TYR A 228 15.21 13.12 -23.77
N GLU A 229 16.40 13.16 -23.19
CA GLU A 229 17.01 12.07 -22.44
C GLU A 229 16.33 11.84 -21.08
N ALA A 230 16.68 10.74 -20.42
CA ALA A 230 16.24 10.48 -19.05
C ALA A 230 16.83 11.51 -18.07
N PRO A 231 16.07 11.92 -17.03
CA PRO A 231 16.55 12.90 -16.05
C PRO A 231 17.77 12.38 -15.28
N GLN A 232 18.86 13.13 -15.28
CA GLN A 232 20.02 12.89 -14.43
C GLN A 232 19.88 13.67 -13.12
N VAL A 233 19.66 12.96 -12.01
CA VAL A 233 19.44 13.57 -10.69
C VAL A 233 20.76 13.68 -9.95
N SER A 234 21.12 14.89 -9.52
CA SER A 234 22.33 15.15 -8.73
C SER A 234 22.21 16.41 -7.87
N ARG A 235 23.33 16.89 -7.33
CA ARG A 235 23.46 18.17 -6.60
C ARG A 235 24.10 19.23 -7.49
N TRP A 236 23.92 20.51 -7.16
CA TRP A 236 24.40 21.65 -7.97
C TRP A 236 25.87 21.58 -8.42
N PRO A 237 26.86 21.24 -7.58
CA PRO A 237 28.26 21.15 -8.04
C PRO A 237 28.49 20.12 -9.15
N GLU A 238 27.71 19.04 -9.17
CA GLU A 238 27.77 18.01 -10.22
C GLU A 238 26.91 18.40 -11.42
N VAL A 239 25.73 18.98 -11.18
CA VAL A 239 24.86 19.49 -12.25
C VAL A 239 25.56 20.57 -13.07
N ARG A 240 26.34 21.47 -12.46
CA ARG A 240 27.09 22.49 -13.20
C ARG A 240 28.13 21.91 -14.16
N LYS A 241 28.67 20.72 -13.89
CA LYS A 241 29.56 20.01 -14.83
C LYS A 241 28.79 19.39 -16.00
N LEU A 242 27.49 19.19 -15.83
CA LEU A 242 26.61 18.56 -16.81
C LEU A 242 25.85 19.58 -17.67
N LEU A 243 25.77 20.83 -17.24
CA LEU A 243 25.09 21.89 -17.96
C LEU A 243 26.06 22.58 -18.93
N PRO A 244 25.59 22.97 -20.12
CA PRO A 244 26.36 23.87 -20.98
C PRO A 244 26.57 25.21 -20.26
N ASP A 245 27.73 25.82 -20.47
CA ASP A 245 28.02 27.16 -19.97
C ASP A 245 27.00 28.16 -20.55
N PRO A 246 26.41 29.04 -19.72
CA PRO A 246 25.55 30.10 -20.23
C PRO A 246 26.40 31.04 -21.09
N VAL A 247 26.05 31.18 -22.38
CA VAL A 247 26.62 32.16 -23.31
C VAL A 247 26.08 33.54 -22.99
#